data_AF-A0A061DE60-F1
#
_entry.id   AF-A0A061DE60-F1
#
_cell.length_a   1.000
_cell.length_b   1.000
_cell.length_c   1.000
_cell.angle_alpha   90.00
_cell.angle_beta   90.00
_cell.angle_gamma   90.00
#
_symmetry.space_group_name_H-M   'P 1'
#
loop_
_entity.id
_entity.type
_entity.pdbx_description
1 polymer ?
#
loop_
_entity_poly.entity_id
_entity_poly.type
_entity_poly.pdbx_seq_one_letter_code
_entity_poly.pdbx_strand_id
1 'polypeptide(L)'
;MLLSRDPQYSPPNDDSCDSLSDDLHDYDYDISPLSTGIPVPVFDISDSMSMAEPSFREYKRGGRLAPARSLAAESNRISDDALSVMRDEYYANSAVTASAFDQATFYKLQAEILVSKRRYKEALGAALVAESAEGRSRVIDAVKMICMYQLNDEERFKELKQELTATGLGGLSESLKKQALGTIEVSEWVPEFLNCLDQMKTKN
;
A
#
# COMPACT_ATOMS: atom_id res chain seq x y z
N MET A 1 -43.72 -65.76 -3.54
CA MET A 1 -44.82 -64.80 -3.29
C MET A 1 -44.46 -63.94 -2.10
N LEU A 2 -44.16 -62.66 -2.35
CA LEU A 2 -44.50 -61.46 -1.57
C LEU A 2 -43.49 -60.36 -1.95
N LEU A 3 -43.99 -59.48 -2.82
CA LEU A 3 -43.40 -58.21 -3.27
C LEU A 3 -43.55 -57.15 -2.17
N SER A 4 -42.65 -56.14 -2.19
CA SER A 4 -42.93 -54.70 -2.00
C SER A 4 -41.77 -54.03 -1.25
N ARG A 5 -41.31 -52.81 -1.54
CA ARG A 5 -41.41 -51.86 -2.67
C ARG A 5 -40.56 -50.68 -2.19
N ASP A 6 -39.55 -50.28 -2.97
CA ASP A 6 -38.87 -49.00 -2.75
C ASP A 6 -39.83 -47.84 -3.10
N PRO A 7 -39.84 -46.72 -2.36
CA PRO A 7 -40.58 -45.54 -2.76
C PRO A 7 -39.82 -44.78 -3.84
N GLN A 8 -40.38 -44.77 -5.05
CA GLN A 8 -40.06 -43.81 -6.13
C GLN A 8 -40.53 -42.42 -5.72
N TYR A 9 -39.62 -41.45 -5.71
CA TYR A 9 -39.95 -40.03 -5.58
C TYR A 9 -39.96 -39.41 -6.99
N SER A 10 -41.13 -38.97 -7.44
CA SER A 10 -41.31 -38.18 -8.67
C SER A 10 -41.46 -36.70 -8.27
N PRO A 11 -40.79 -35.75 -8.94
CA PRO A 11 -41.07 -34.33 -8.76
C PRO A 11 -42.34 -33.93 -9.52
N PRO A 12 -43.15 -32.99 -9.00
CA PRO A 12 -44.22 -32.39 -9.79
C PRO A 12 -43.63 -31.33 -10.74
N ASN A 13 -43.94 -31.48 -12.03
CA ASN A 13 -44.06 -30.36 -12.94
C ASN A 13 -45.44 -29.74 -12.68
N ASP A 14 -45.51 -28.44 -12.43
CA ASP A 14 -46.68 -27.65 -12.78
C ASP A 14 -46.23 -26.28 -13.25
N ASP A 15 -46.44 -26.07 -14.55
CA ASP A 15 -46.52 -24.78 -15.23
C ASP A 15 -47.71 -23.99 -14.68
N SER A 16 -47.51 -22.72 -14.36
CA SER A 16 -48.57 -21.71 -14.37
C SER A 16 -47.95 -20.34 -14.60
N CYS A 17 -48.05 -19.88 -15.85
CA CYS A 17 -48.00 -18.46 -16.19
C CYS A 17 -49.05 -17.69 -15.39
N ASP A 18 -48.66 -16.59 -14.76
CA ASP A 18 -49.49 -15.38 -14.77
C ASP A 18 -48.57 -14.15 -14.77
N SER A 19 -48.57 -13.50 -15.93
CA SER A 19 -48.24 -12.11 -16.19
C SER A 19 -48.79 -11.17 -15.13
N LEU A 20 -48.00 -10.21 -14.66
CA LEU A 20 -48.46 -8.86 -14.28
C LEU A 20 -47.29 -7.87 -14.09
N SER A 21 -47.30 -6.88 -14.97
CA SER A 21 -46.87 -5.46 -14.84
C SER A 21 -45.41 -5.11 -14.49
N ASP A 22 -44.73 -4.62 -15.53
CA ASP A 22 -43.68 -3.59 -15.46
C ASP A 22 -44.18 -2.34 -14.72
N ASP A 23 -43.76 -2.16 -13.46
CA ASP A 23 -43.75 -0.85 -12.80
C ASP A 23 -42.32 -0.30 -12.85
N LEU A 24 -42.02 0.33 -13.98
CA LEU A 24 -40.86 1.20 -14.15
C LEU A 24 -41.08 2.45 -13.29
N HIS A 25 -40.59 2.44 -12.05
CA HIS A 25 -40.48 3.66 -11.26
C HIS A 25 -39.31 4.49 -11.78
N ASP A 26 -39.62 5.50 -12.61
CA ASP A 26 -38.78 6.68 -12.82
C ASP A 26 -38.55 7.34 -11.46
N TYR A 27 -37.44 7.00 -10.80
CA TYR A 27 -36.91 7.82 -9.73
C TYR A 27 -36.17 9.00 -10.37
N ASP A 28 -36.91 10.09 -10.61
CA ASP A 28 -36.33 11.42 -10.76
C ASP A 28 -35.59 11.75 -9.45
N TYR A 29 -34.29 11.45 -9.42
CA TYR A 29 -33.38 11.99 -8.43
C TYR A 29 -33.24 13.49 -8.72
N ASP A 30 -34.11 14.28 -8.13
CA ASP A 30 -33.89 15.70 -7.91
C ASP A 30 -32.64 15.86 -7.03
N ILE A 31 -31.47 15.94 -7.67
CA ILE A 31 -30.25 16.42 -7.03
C ILE A 31 -30.39 17.93 -6.90
N SER A 32 -31.26 18.37 -6.01
CA SER A 32 -31.15 19.71 -5.45
C SER A 32 -29.81 19.76 -4.71
N PRO A 33 -28.89 20.69 -5.03
CA PRO A 33 -27.68 20.84 -4.26
C PRO A 33 -28.10 21.23 -2.84
N LEU A 34 -27.85 20.34 -1.89
CA LEU A 34 -27.89 20.64 -0.46
C LEU A 34 -26.89 21.78 -0.25
N SER A 35 -27.42 23.01 -0.24
CA SER A 35 -26.78 24.22 0.26
C SER A 35 -26.55 24.03 1.75
N THR A 36 -25.53 23.22 2.05
CA THR A 36 -24.94 23.16 3.37
C THR A 36 -24.04 24.37 3.44
N GLY A 37 -24.50 25.39 4.17
CA GLY A 37 -23.74 26.60 4.50
C GLY A 37 -22.57 26.28 5.43
N ILE A 38 -21.71 25.37 5.02
CA ILE A 38 -20.45 25.04 5.69
C ILE A 38 -19.38 25.87 4.98
N PRO A 39 -18.73 26.83 5.65
CA PRO A 39 -17.64 27.57 5.06
C PRO A 39 -16.49 26.60 4.78
N VAL A 40 -16.25 26.32 3.50
CA VAL A 40 -15.04 25.63 3.05
C VAL A 40 -13.89 26.62 3.25
N PRO A 41 -12.83 26.30 4.01
CA PRO A 41 -11.67 27.17 4.08
C PRO A 41 -11.03 27.21 2.69
N VAL A 42 -11.16 28.35 2.01
CA VAL A 42 -10.34 28.69 0.85
C VAL A 42 -8.93 28.92 1.40
N PHE A 43 -8.06 27.93 1.24
CA PHE A 43 -6.64 28.11 1.51
C PHE A 43 -6.09 29.04 0.44
N ASP A 44 -5.79 30.26 0.85
CA ASP A 44 -5.06 31.24 0.07
C ASP A 44 -3.65 30.68 -0.19
N ILE A 45 -3.35 30.28 -1.43
CA ILE A 45 -2.02 29.79 -1.86
C ILE A 45 -1.12 30.98 -2.25
N SER A 46 -1.35 32.14 -1.60
CA SER A 46 -0.63 33.38 -1.88
C SER A 46 0.12 33.82 -0.63
N ASP A 47 1.06 33.02 -0.12
CA ASP A 47 2.23 33.59 0.54
C ASP A 47 3.34 32.58 0.84
N SER A 48 4.57 33.09 0.71
CA SER A 48 5.88 32.51 1.08
C SER A 48 6.60 31.59 0.09
N MET A 49 6.94 32.14 -1.08
CA MET A 49 8.28 31.91 -1.65
C MET A 49 9.32 32.59 -0.74
N SER A 50 9.98 31.80 0.11
CA SER A 50 11.22 32.19 0.79
C SER A 50 12.32 31.24 0.33
N MET A 51 13.02 31.63 -0.73
CA MET A 51 14.26 31.01 -1.18
C MET A 51 15.35 31.24 -0.14
N ALA A 52 15.55 30.27 0.75
CA ALA A 52 16.78 30.18 1.54
C ALA A 52 17.79 29.32 0.76
N GLU A 53 18.78 29.98 0.18
CA GLU A 53 19.93 29.32 -0.44
C GLU A 53 20.68 28.46 0.58
N PRO A 54 21.02 27.19 0.28
CA PRO A 54 21.98 26.46 1.10
C PRO A 54 23.38 27.01 0.83
N SER A 55 23.98 27.64 1.85
CA SER A 55 25.36 28.13 1.79
C SER A 55 26.32 26.97 1.48
N PHE A 56 27.05 27.09 0.37
CA PHE A 56 28.17 26.22 0.03
C PHE A 56 29.24 26.29 1.13
N ARG A 57 29.30 25.29 2.01
CA ARG A 57 30.47 25.07 2.85
C ARG A 57 31.53 24.36 2.04
N GLU A 58 32.56 25.11 1.66
CA GLU A 58 33.85 24.62 1.19
C GLU A 58 34.41 23.60 2.19
N TYR A 59 34.47 22.32 1.80
CA TYR A 59 35.37 21.37 2.47
C TYR A 59 36.71 21.39 1.74
N LYS A 60 37.67 22.04 2.40
CA LYS A 60 39.07 22.15 2.02
C LYS A 60 39.67 20.77 1.70
N ARG A 61 40.21 20.73 0.49
CA ARG A 61 41.34 19.94 0.00
C ARG A 61 42.43 19.78 1.07
N GLY A 62 42.72 18.56 1.48
CA GLY A 62 43.86 18.19 2.33
C GLY A 62 44.13 16.69 2.18
N GLY A 63 45.10 16.34 1.35
CA GLY A 63 45.24 14.99 0.80
C GLY A 63 45.70 13.90 1.76
N ARG A 64 45.31 12.67 1.43
CA ARG A 64 46.20 11.54 1.14
C ARG A 64 45.37 10.43 0.48
N LEU A 65 45.94 9.86 -0.58
CA LEU A 65 45.42 8.71 -1.31
C LEU A 65 45.04 7.57 -0.35
N ALA A 66 43.75 7.23 -0.31
CA ALA A 66 43.25 5.95 0.18
C ALA A 66 42.39 5.34 -0.96
N PRO A 67 42.56 4.05 -1.28
CA PRO A 67 41.87 3.46 -2.41
C PRO A 67 40.36 3.40 -2.14
N ALA A 68 39.59 3.86 -3.12
CA ALA A 68 38.15 3.64 -3.19
C ALA A 68 37.85 2.13 -3.25
N ARG A 69 36.73 1.73 -2.64
CA ARG A 69 36.18 0.36 -2.48
C ARG A 69 36.54 -0.34 -1.17
N SER A 70 36.02 0.19 -0.07
CA SER A 70 35.46 -0.58 1.06
C SER A 70 35.06 0.41 2.16
N LEU A 71 33.93 1.08 1.97
CA LEU A 71 33.21 1.70 3.07
C LEU A 71 31.85 1.02 3.07
N ALA A 72 31.60 0.35 4.18
CA ALA A 72 30.42 -0.44 4.48
C ALA A 72 29.15 0.12 3.84
N ALA A 73 28.39 -0.75 3.18
CA ALA A 73 26.96 -0.59 3.12
C ALA A 73 26.48 -0.56 4.59
N GLU A 74 26.44 0.62 5.19
CA GLU A 74 25.68 0.84 6.41
C GLU A 74 24.28 0.38 6.05
N SER A 75 23.86 -0.74 6.66
CA SER A 75 22.53 -1.30 6.47
C SER A 75 21.56 -0.19 6.84
N ASN A 76 20.88 0.40 5.86
CA ASN A 76 19.84 1.44 6.03
C ASN A 76 18.57 0.85 6.65
N ARG A 77 18.74 -0.16 7.51
CA ARG A 77 17.67 -0.87 8.19
C ARG A 77 17.03 0.06 9.21
N ILE A 78 15.72 0.21 9.10
CA ILE A 78 14.94 0.98 10.05
C ILE A 78 14.89 0.16 11.36
N SER A 79 15.20 0.72 12.51
CA SER A 79 15.14 -0.06 13.76
C SER A 79 13.70 -0.47 14.11
N ASP A 80 13.52 -1.58 14.83
CA ASP A 80 12.18 -2.00 15.30
C ASP A 80 11.55 -0.95 16.24
N ASP A 81 12.37 -0.24 17.01
CA ASP A 81 11.92 0.89 17.82
C ASP A 81 11.38 2.03 16.94
N ALA A 82 12.05 2.35 15.84
CA ALA A 82 11.59 3.38 14.91
C ALA A 82 10.28 2.98 14.22
N LEU A 83 10.10 1.70 13.87
CA LEU A 83 8.82 1.19 13.37
C LEU A 83 7.72 1.32 14.42
N SER A 84 8.02 1.00 15.68
CA SER A 84 7.06 1.13 16.79
C SER A 84 6.64 2.59 16.98
N VAL A 85 7.59 3.54 16.92
CA VAL A 85 7.30 4.98 16.95
C VAL A 85 6.42 5.40 15.77
N MET A 86 6.74 4.98 14.54
CA MET A 86 5.92 5.31 13.36
C MET A 86 4.48 4.81 13.48
N ARG A 87 4.29 3.60 14.03
CA ARG A 87 2.95 3.05 14.32
C ARG A 87 2.21 3.93 15.31
N ASP A 88 2.85 4.25 16.43
CA ASP A 88 2.21 4.97 17.54
C ASP A 88 1.88 6.42 17.15
N GLU A 89 2.78 7.08 16.43
CA GLU A 89 2.56 8.41 15.85
C GLU A 89 1.40 8.39 14.85
N TYR A 90 1.37 7.41 13.95
CA TYR A 90 0.29 7.31 12.96
C TYR A 90 -1.06 7.09 13.67
N TYR A 91 -1.12 6.14 14.59
CA TYR A 91 -2.32 5.86 15.37
C TYR A 91 -2.83 7.08 16.14
N ALA A 92 -1.94 7.80 16.84
CA ALA A 92 -2.33 9.00 17.60
C ALA A 92 -2.94 10.08 16.69
N ASN A 93 -2.39 10.25 15.48
CA ASN A 93 -2.87 11.24 14.52
C ASN A 93 -4.17 10.82 13.82
N SER A 94 -4.43 9.52 13.67
CA SER A 94 -5.59 9.00 12.94
C SER A 94 -6.75 8.52 13.83
N ALA A 95 -6.51 8.31 15.13
CA ALA A 95 -7.47 7.73 16.08
C ALA A 95 -8.81 8.48 16.16
N VAL A 96 -8.82 9.79 15.89
CA VAL A 96 -10.03 10.63 15.92
C VAL A 96 -11.01 10.30 14.77
N THR A 97 -10.53 9.64 13.71
CA THR A 97 -11.31 9.39 12.47
C THR A 97 -11.76 7.93 12.28
N ALA A 98 -11.31 7.01 13.11
CA ALA A 98 -11.62 5.58 12.98
C ALA A 98 -12.95 5.24 13.68
N SER A 99 -13.90 4.64 12.95
CA SER A 99 -15.06 4.02 13.59
C SER A 99 -14.60 2.73 14.29
N ALA A 100 -15.11 2.47 15.50
CA ALA A 100 -14.65 1.39 16.38
C ALA A 100 -14.94 -0.03 15.85
N PHE A 101 -15.68 -0.18 14.75
CA PHE A 101 -16.27 -1.46 14.35
C PHE A 101 -15.39 -2.32 13.43
N ASP A 102 -14.42 -1.74 12.72
CA ASP A 102 -13.40 -2.52 11.98
C ASP A 102 -12.12 -1.72 11.73
N GLN A 103 -11.36 -1.56 12.81
CA GLN A 103 -10.13 -0.77 12.83
C GLN A 103 -9.06 -1.34 11.89
N ALA A 104 -8.91 -2.66 11.81
CA ALA A 104 -7.88 -3.29 11.00
C ALA A 104 -8.17 -3.13 9.50
N THR A 105 -9.41 -3.35 9.06
CA THR A 105 -9.81 -3.14 7.66
C THR A 105 -9.67 -1.69 7.25
N PHE A 106 -10.05 -0.75 8.12
CA PHE A 106 -9.85 0.69 7.87
C PHE A 106 -8.37 1.00 7.60
N TYR A 107 -7.46 0.53 8.47
CA TYR A 107 -6.04 0.83 8.33
C TYR A 107 -5.39 0.12 7.14
N LYS A 108 -5.82 -1.10 6.77
CA LYS A 108 -5.40 -1.75 5.53
C LYS A 108 -5.76 -0.93 4.29
N LEU A 109 -7.02 -0.46 4.23
CA LEU A 109 -7.48 0.36 3.12
C LEU A 109 -6.72 1.69 3.05
N GLN A 110 -6.52 2.35 4.20
CA GLN A 110 -5.71 3.57 4.27
C GLN A 110 -4.29 3.34 3.79
N ALA A 111 -3.65 2.26 4.23
CA ALA A 111 -2.29 1.92 3.83
C ALA A 111 -2.18 1.79 2.31
N GLU A 112 -3.11 1.08 1.67
CA GLU A 112 -3.14 0.91 0.21
C GLU A 112 -3.35 2.24 -0.54
N ILE A 113 -4.28 3.08 -0.06
CA ILE A 113 -4.52 4.42 -0.63
C ILE A 113 -3.26 5.28 -0.52
N LEU A 114 -2.55 5.22 0.61
CA LEU A 114 -1.34 5.99 0.86
C LEU A 114 -0.16 5.52 -0.01
N VAL A 115 -0.02 4.21 -0.25
CA VAL A 115 0.95 3.69 -1.23
C VAL A 115 0.67 4.27 -2.62
N SER A 116 -0.61 4.28 -3.03
CA SER A 116 -1.01 4.83 -4.33
C SER A 116 -0.76 6.33 -4.44
N LYS A 117 -0.77 7.05 -3.32
CA LYS A 117 -0.39 8.47 -3.22
C LYS A 117 1.11 8.71 -3.00
N ARG A 118 1.93 7.65 -3.00
CA ARG A 118 3.39 7.69 -2.75
C ARG A 118 3.76 8.26 -1.37
N ARG A 119 2.86 8.17 -0.39
CA ARG A 119 3.10 8.58 1.01
C ARG A 119 3.60 7.40 1.83
N TYR A 120 4.79 6.90 1.51
CA TYR A 120 5.27 5.60 2.00
C TYR A 120 5.49 5.51 3.51
N LYS A 121 5.91 6.58 4.18
CA LYS A 121 6.06 6.60 5.65
C LYS A 121 4.72 6.41 6.36
N GLU A 122 3.70 7.11 5.88
CA GLU A 122 2.35 7.04 6.43
C GLU A 122 1.67 5.72 6.07
N ALA A 123 1.87 5.23 4.84
CA ALA A 123 1.40 3.91 4.43
C ALA A 123 2.00 2.81 5.33
N LEU A 124 3.29 2.91 5.64
CA LEU A 124 3.97 2.01 6.57
C LEU A 124 3.37 2.12 7.98
N GLY A 125 3.18 3.33 8.50
CA GLY A 125 2.51 3.56 9.78
C GLY A 125 1.12 2.91 9.85
N ALA A 126 0.28 3.15 8.84
CA ALA A 126 -1.05 2.54 8.72
C ALA A 126 -0.98 1.00 8.68
N ALA A 127 -0.05 0.42 7.91
CA ALA A 127 0.13 -1.02 7.82
C ALA A 127 0.58 -1.63 9.15
N LEU A 128 1.45 -0.96 9.91
CA LEU A 128 1.88 -1.41 11.24
C LEU A 128 0.75 -1.34 12.27
N VAL A 129 -0.14 -0.34 12.17
CA VAL A 129 -1.33 -0.27 13.03
C VAL A 129 -2.29 -1.42 12.70
N ALA A 130 -2.54 -1.68 11.41
CA ALA A 130 -3.33 -2.83 10.99
C ALA A 130 -2.73 -4.15 11.51
N GLU A 131 -1.42 -4.33 11.37
CA GLU A 131 -0.69 -5.53 11.85
C GLU A 131 -0.85 -5.73 13.35
N SER A 132 -0.82 -4.64 14.13
CA SER A 132 -1.05 -4.73 15.58
C SER A 132 -2.48 -5.12 15.95
N ALA A 133 -3.45 -4.80 15.10
CA ALA A 133 -4.88 -5.03 15.35
C ALA A 133 -5.34 -6.43 14.94
N GLU A 134 -4.84 -6.96 13.82
CA GLU A 134 -5.28 -8.27 13.28
C GLU A 134 -4.16 -9.29 13.07
N GLY A 135 -2.90 -8.91 13.29
CA GLY A 135 -1.74 -9.72 12.94
C GLY A 135 -1.32 -9.56 11.47
N ARG A 136 -0.46 -10.47 11.00
CA ARG A 136 0.05 -10.44 9.62
C ARG A 136 -1.05 -10.80 8.63
N SER A 137 -1.11 -10.06 7.52
CA SER A 137 -1.94 -10.38 6.37
C SER A 137 -1.23 -10.03 5.07
N ARG A 138 -1.64 -10.66 3.95
CA ARG A 138 -0.97 -10.44 2.65
C ARG A 138 -0.98 -8.98 2.21
N VAL A 139 -2.07 -8.26 2.49
CA VAL A 139 -2.18 -6.83 2.18
C VAL A 139 -1.14 -6.04 2.97
N ILE A 140 -1.01 -6.32 4.27
CA ILE A 140 -0.02 -5.69 5.15
C ILE A 140 1.40 -5.98 4.65
N ASP A 141 1.71 -7.24 4.37
CA ASP A 141 3.03 -7.65 3.90
C ASP A 141 3.37 -6.98 2.55
N ALA A 142 2.42 -6.93 1.61
CA ALA A 142 2.61 -6.27 0.32
C ALA A 142 2.87 -4.76 0.46
N VAL A 143 2.09 -4.07 1.31
CA VAL A 143 2.32 -2.64 1.58
C VAL A 143 3.68 -2.42 2.26
N LYS A 144 4.01 -3.21 3.28
CA LYS A 144 5.31 -3.13 3.97
C LYS A 144 6.46 -3.36 2.99
N MET A 145 6.37 -4.37 2.12
CA MET A 145 7.40 -4.65 1.11
C MET A 145 7.64 -3.43 0.21
N ILE A 146 6.58 -2.84 -0.34
CA ILE A 146 6.69 -1.65 -1.19
C ILE A 146 7.32 -0.50 -0.40
N CYS A 147 6.87 -0.25 0.83
CA CYS A 147 7.38 0.84 1.65
C CYS A 147 8.85 0.65 2.02
N MET A 148 9.28 -0.56 2.41
CA MET A 148 10.68 -0.86 2.74
C MET A 148 11.60 -0.62 1.55
N TYR A 149 11.17 -1.02 0.34
CA TYR A 149 11.92 -0.71 -0.89
C TYR A 149 12.08 0.81 -1.09
N GLN A 150 10.98 1.56 -0.99
CA GLN A 150 10.98 3.01 -1.22
C GLN A 150 11.71 3.79 -0.12
N LEU A 151 11.80 3.24 1.08
CA LEU A 151 12.50 3.82 2.23
C LEU A 151 13.95 3.31 2.36
N ASN A 152 14.42 2.52 1.39
CA ASN A 152 15.79 1.99 1.31
C ASN A 152 16.18 1.01 2.44
N ASP A 153 15.20 0.33 3.05
CA ASP A 153 15.43 -0.79 3.97
C ASP A 153 15.55 -2.09 3.16
N GLU A 154 16.74 -2.31 2.58
CA GLU A 154 16.97 -3.42 1.65
C GLU A 154 16.83 -4.80 2.28
N GLU A 155 17.21 -4.96 3.55
CA GLU A 155 17.18 -6.27 4.24
C GLU A 155 15.74 -6.73 4.43
N ARG A 156 14.89 -5.90 5.04
CA ARG A 156 13.48 -6.24 5.23
C ARG A 156 12.73 -6.33 3.91
N PHE A 157 13.10 -5.51 2.92
CA PHE A 157 12.54 -5.66 1.58
C PHE A 157 12.82 -7.05 1.01
N LYS A 158 14.07 -7.53 1.08
CA LYS A 158 14.45 -8.86 0.57
C LYS A 158 13.70 -9.97 1.27
N GLU A 159 13.56 -9.89 2.60
CA GLU A 159 12.79 -10.85 3.41
C GLU A 159 11.32 -10.89 2.97
N LEU A 160 10.65 -9.72 2.94
CA LEU A 160 9.23 -9.63 2.57
C LEU A 160 8.97 -10.02 1.11
N LYS A 161 9.89 -9.67 0.19
CA LYS A 161 9.82 -10.08 -1.22
C LYS A 161 9.81 -11.61 -1.33
N GLN A 162 10.72 -12.29 -0.64
CA GLN A 162 10.79 -13.75 -0.68
C GLN A 162 9.52 -14.40 -0.13
N GLU A 163 9.01 -13.91 1.00
CA GLU A 163 7.78 -14.42 1.60
C GLU A 163 6.56 -14.23 0.68
N LEU A 164 6.40 -13.05 0.08
CA LEU A 164 5.29 -12.75 -0.84
C LEU A 164 5.37 -13.53 -2.15
N THR A 165 6.57 -13.71 -2.69
CA THR A 165 6.75 -14.53 -3.90
C THR A 165 6.46 -16.00 -3.62
N ALA A 166 6.83 -16.52 -2.46
CA ALA A 166 6.56 -17.90 -2.06
C ALA A 166 5.07 -18.17 -1.80
N THR A 167 4.37 -17.23 -1.15
CA THR A 167 2.95 -17.37 -0.81
C THR A 167 2.01 -16.98 -1.95
N GLY A 168 2.51 -16.22 -2.92
CA GLY A 168 1.77 -15.71 -4.07
C GLY A 168 0.98 -14.44 -3.77
N LEU A 169 0.75 -13.63 -4.80
CA LEU A 169 0.06 -12.33 -4.71
C LEU A 169 -1.48 -12.44 -4.80
N GLY A 170 -2.03 -13.59 -4.46
CA GLY A 170 -3.48 -13.83 -4.48
C GLY A 170 -4.18 -13.14 -3.30
N GLY A 171 -5.35 -12.54 -3.54
CA GLY A 171 -6.12 -11.84 -2.50
C GLY A 171 -5.70 -10.38 -2.26
N LEU A 172 -4.74 -9.87 -3.03
CA LEU A 172 -4.49 -8.43 -3.13
C LEU A 172 -5.48 -7.77 -4.09
N SER A 173 -5.78 -6.49 -3.88
CA SER A 173 -6.46 -5.69 -4.89
C SER A 173 -5.63 -5.64 -6.19
N GLU A 174 -6.27 -5.38 -7.33
CA GLU A 174 -5.55 -5.26 -8.60
C GLU A 174 -4.50 -4.14 -8.58
N SER A 175 -4.82 -3.02 -7.93
CA SER A 175 -3.91 -1.86 -7.83
C SER A 175 -2.66 -2.23 -7.04
N LEU A 176 -2.85 -2.78 -5.83
CA LEU A 176 -1.75 -3.16 -4.96
C LEU A 176 -0.91 -4.28 -5.58
N LYS A 177 -1.55 -5.25 -6.25
CA LYS A 177 -0.87 -6.33 -6.97
C LYS A 177 0.04 -5.77 -8.08
N LYS A 178 -0.44 -4.82 -8.90
CA LYS A 178 0.36 -4.17 -9.94
C LYS A 178 1.54 -3.42 -9.35
N GLN A 179 1.34 -2.69 -8.26
CA GLN A 179 2.42 -1.98 -7.57
C GLN A 179 3.46 -2.91 -6.96
N ALA A 180 3.02 -4.02 -6.34
CA ALA A 180 3.91 -5.03 -5.78
C ALA A 180 4.76 -5.69 -6.86
N LEU A 181 4.15 -6.12 -7.97
CA LEU A 181 4.86 -6.68 -9.12
C LEU A 181 5.87 -5.69 -9.70
N GLY A 182 5.45 -4.45 -9.98
CA GLY A 182 6.36 -3.43 -10.50
C GLY A 182 7.52 -3.14 -9.55
N THR A 183 7.30 -3.16 -8.24
CA THR A 183 8.37 -2.99 -7.26
C THR A 183 9.37 -4.16 -7.30
N ILE A 184 8.86 -5.38 -7.41
CA ILE A 184 9.68 -6.59 -7.55
C ILE A 184 10.53 -6.52 -8.84
N GLU A 185 9.92 -6.21 -9.98
CA GLU A 185 10.61 -6.10 -11.27
C GLU A 185 11.70 -5.01 -11.24
N VAL A 186 11.38 -3.82 -10.74
CA VAL A 186 12.35 -2.72 -10.65
C VAL A 186 13.51 -3.11 -9.73
N SER A 187 13.25 -3.81 -8.62
CA SER A 187 14.31 -4.25 -7.71
C SER A 187 15.32 -5.22 -8.36
N GLU A 188 14.92 -5.90 -9.44
CA GLU A 188 15.78 -6.80 -10.20
C GLU A 188 16.57 -6.06 -11.28
N TRP A 189 15.93 -5.10 -11.95
CA TRP A 189 16.57 -4.35 -13.04
C TRP A 189 17.55 -3.27 -12.58
N VAL A 190 17.30 -2.64 -11.42
CA VAL A 190 18.15 -1.53 -10.93
C VAL A 190 19.62 -1.97 -10.74
N PRO A 191 19.92 -3.10 -10.07
CA PRO A 191 21.31 -3.58 -9.96
C PRO A 191 21.98 -3.82 -11.32
N GLU A 192 21.26 -4.41 -12.28
CA GLU A 192 21.79 -4.66 -13.63
C GLU A 192 22.10 -3.36 -14.36
N PHE A 193 21.21 -2.38 -14.26
CA PHE A 193 21.40 -1.06 -14.83
C PHE A 193 22.61 -0.34 -14.24
N LEU A 194 22.76 -0.35 -12.90
CA LEU A 194 23.90 0.25 -12.21
C LEU A 194 25.22 -0.42 -12.60
N ASN A 195 25.23 -1.75 -12.74
CA ASN A 195 26.40 -2.50 -13.22
C ASN A 195 26.79 -2.08 -14.65
N CYS A 196 25.82 -1.94 -15.56
CA CYS A 196 26.06 -1.44 -16.91
C CYS A 196 26.68 -0.03 -16.92
N LEU A 197 26.17 0.88 -16.08
CA LEU A 197 26.73 2.23 -15.94
C LEU A 197 28.19 2.20 -15.48
N ASP A 198 28.52 1.35 -14.51
CA ASP A 198 29.88 1.26 -13.99
C ASP A 198 30.86 0.66 -15.00
N GLN A 199 30.43 -0.32 -15.80
CA GLN A 199 31.23 -0.85 -16.89
C GLN A 199 31.54 0.20 -17.96
N MET A 200 30.59 1.09 -18.25
CA MET A 200 30.82 2.20 -19.19
C MET A 200 31.82 3.22 -18.65
N LYS A 201 31.80 3.52 -17.34
CA LYS A 201 32.78 4.43 -16.72
C LYS A 201 34.21 3.87 -16.77
N THR A 202 34.37 2.55 -16.66
CA THR A 202 35.70 1.91 -16.67
C THR A 202 36.33 1.74 -18.06
N LYS A 203 35.55 1.94 -19.14
CA LYS A 203 36.02 1.79 -20.53
C LYS A 203 36.45 3.11 -21.19
N ASN A 204 36.25 4.25 -20.53
CA ASN A 204 36.74 5.57 -20.93
C ASN A 204 37.94 5.98 -20.09
#